data_AF-A0A226HJT8-F1
#
_entry.id   AF-A0A226HJT8-F1
#
_cell.length_a   1.000
_cell.length_b   1.000
_cell.length_c   1.000
_cell.angle_alpha   90.00
_cell.angle_beta   90.00
_cell.angle_gamma   90.00
#
_symmetry.space_group_name_H-M   'P 1'
#
loop_
_entity.id
_entity.type
_entity.pdbx_description
1 polymer ?
#
loop_
_entity_poly.entity_id
_entity_poly.type
_entity_poly.pdbx_seq_one_letter_code
_entity_poly.pdbx_strand_id
1 'polypeptide(L)'
;MKKITSIILFLLSIVTYCQNNDGFTKRLKAINSKTKTYYNVDGVDFSSETFSYDFSEKSLKKLYRKFSIKEEDLKIKDDSLNFNNFHITKSVKLTENLNAINSFYFVEDKNKTITIFWFGFYNKNDEVFERKYINRILNKEIPQEVFESITIDSIDFAGRAIILSNSCYWTNVNTIQCPYNGEMNWSIHKTIESAQQSIQNQFTSTKYQKGGKIINEEDVDILFEGTETKAKRIIYDFTGVKSLLAGVSGGKTLTIYYVASKVRENYVSCCLSFWNNDVKTESGLAPLLNKVMQIKN
;
A
#
# COMPACT_ATOMS: atom_id res chain seq x y z
N MET A 1 -44.56 35.68 10.35
CA MET A 1 -43.22 35.76 9.70
C MET A 1 -42.06 35.42 10.63
N LYS A 2 -42.01 35.88 11.90
CA LYS A 2 -40.90 35.56 12.85
C LYS A 2 -40.72 34.08 13.23
N LYS A 3 -41.76 33.24 13.13
CA LYS A 3 -41.67 31.79 13.45
C LYS A 3 -41.10 30.93 12.32
N ILE A 4 -41.16 31.39 11.07
CA ILE A 4 -40.63 30.65 9.91
C ILE A 4 -39.12 30.89 9.77
N THR A 5 -38.64 32.08 10.12
CA THR A 5 -37.21 32.42 10.10
C THR A 5 -36.37 31.60 11.09
N SER A 6 -36.92 31.23 12.26
CA SER A 6 -36.20 30.36 13.22
C SER A 6 -36.05 28.91 12.77
N ILE A 7 -36.98 28.39 11.97
CA ILE A 7 -36.91 26.99 11.47
C ILE A 7 -35.87 26.88 10.34
N ILE A 8 -35.75 27.90 9.50
CA ILE A 8 -34.73 27.96 8.44
C ILE A 8 -33.31 28.07 9.04
N LEU A 9 -33.14 28.79 10.16
CA LEU A 9 -31.84 28.88 10.84
C LEU A 9 -31.40 27.54 11.47
N PHE A 10 -32.34 26.72 11.92
CA PHE A 10 -32.06 25.38 12.48
C PHE A 10 -31.78 24.33 11.41
N LEU A 11 -32.26 24.52 10.18
CA LEU A 11 -31.96 23.64 9.05
C LEU A 11 -30.55 23.89 8.46
N LEU A 12 -30.01 25.11 8.60
CA LEU A 12 -28.67 25.46 8.14
C LEU A 12 -27.55 24.85 8.99
N SER A 13 -27.79 24.57 10.27
CA SER A 13 -26.81 23.92 11.15
C SER A 13 -26.74 22.39 11.00
N ILE A 14 -27.68 21.77 10.29
CA ILE A 14 -27.66 20.32 10.02
C ILE A 14 -26.84 19.99 8.76
N VAL A 15 -26.64 20.96 7.87
CA VAL A 15 -25.88 20.76 6.62
C VAL A 15 -24.36 20.86 6.83
N THR A 16 -23.90 21.40 7.98
CA THR A 16 -22.46 21.49 8.32
C THR A 16 -21.92 20.30 9.10
N TYR A 17 -22.78 19.35 9.48
CA TYR A 17 -22.39 18.00 9.94
C TYR A 17 -22.32 16.99 8.77
N CYS A 18 -22.22 17.48 7.54
CA CYS A 18 -22.00 16.62 6.38
C CYS A 18 -20.55 16.14 6.38
N GLN A 19 -20.39 14.88 6.79
CA GLN A 19 -19.20 14.05 6.62
C GLN A 19 -17.97 14.50 7.41
N ASN A 20 -17.78 13.90 8.58
CA ASN A 20 -16.47 13.69 9.19
C ASN A 20 -15.67 12.67 8.35
N ASN A 21 -15.62 12.86 7.03
CA ASN A 21 -14.87 12.05 6.10
C ASN A 21 -13.42 12.49 6.28
N ASP A 22 -12.61 11.60 6.83
CA ASP A 22 -11.16 11.76 6.96
C ASP A 22 -10.43 11.85 5.60
N GLY A 23 -11.17 12.08 4.51
CA GLY A 23 -10.69 12.23 3.16
C GLY A 23 -10.09 10.95 2.59
N PHE A 24 -10.39 9.78 3.19
CA PHE A 24 -9.71 8.53 2.84
C PHE A 24 -9.90 8.14 1.39
N THR A 25 -11.05 8.47 0.77
CA THR A 25 -11.34 8.12 -0.62
C THR A 25 -10.36 8.74 -1.61
N LYS A 26 -9.69 9.83 -1.25
CA LYS A 26 -8.64 10.45 -2.08
C LYS A 26 -7.30 9.70 -2.01
N ARG A 27 -7.14 8.80 -1.04
CA ARG A 27 -5.86 8.20 -0.69
C ARG A 27 -5.87 6.68 -0.74
N LEU A 28 -7.00 6.09 -0.36
CA LEU A 28 -7.26 4.67 -0.47
C LEU A 28 -7.38 4.30 -1.94
N LYS A 29 -6.65 3.25 -2.30
CA LYS A 29 -6.86 2.52 -3.54
C LYS A 29 -7.07 1.05 -3.22
N ALA A 30 -7.80 0.36 -4.09
CA ALA A 30 -8.11 -1.05 -3.93
C ALA A 30 -8.02 -1.79 -5.26
N ILE A 31 -7.63 -3.05 -5.23
CA ILE A 31 -7.74 -3.97 -6.38
C ILE A 31 -8.49 -5.21 -5.90
N ASN A 32 -9.59 -5.52 -6.56
CA ASN A 32 -10.34 -6.73 -6.28
C ASN A 32 -9.85 -7.86 -7.19
N SER A 33 -9.15 -8.85 -6.62
CA SER A 33 -8.96 -10.13 -7.28
C SER A 33 -10.14 -11.04 -6.94
N LYS A 34 -10.61 -11.89 -7.87
CA LYS A 34 -11.83 -12.71 -7.75
C LYS A 34 -12.22 -13.18 -6.34
N THR A 35 -11.26 -13.60 -5.51
CA THR A 35 -11.50 -14.09 -4.14
C THR A 35 -10.95 -13.18 -3.04
N LYS A 36 -10.08 -12.22 -3.35
CA LYS A 36 -9.36 -11.41 -2.36
C LYS A 36 -9.23 -9.96 -2.82
N THR A 37 -9.60 -9.04 -1.96
CA THR A 37 -9.40 -7.60 -2.20
C THR A 37 -8.14 -7.13 -1.50
N TYR A 38 -7.32 -6.37 -2.20
CA TYR A 38 -6.14 -5.71 -1.69
C TYR A 38 -6.39 -4.21 -1.61
N TYR A 39 -5.77 -3.55 -0.65
CA TYR A 39 -5.92 -2.13 -0.38
C TYR A 39 -4.57 -1.51 -0.02
N ASN A 40 -4.41 -0.22 -0.34
CA ASN A 40 -3.28 0.59 0.10
C ASN A 40 -3.78 1.98 0.52
N VAL A 41 -3.34 2.45 1.69
CA VAL A 41 -3.63 3.81 2.19
C VAL A 41 -2.63 4.21 3.28
N ASP A 42 -2.13 5.45 3.29
CA ASP A 42 -1.13 5.92 4.26
C ASP A 42 0.13 5.04 4.36
N GLY A 43 0.51 4.35 3.29
CA GLY A 43 1.63 3.41 3.27
C GLY A 43 1.36 2.08 3.97
N VAL A 44 0.09 1.80 4.33
CA VAL A 44 -0.33 0.51 4.88
C VAL A 44 -0.96 -0.33 3.78
N ASP A 45 -0.36 -1.47 3.52
CA ASP A 45 -0.95 -2.53 2.69
C ASP A 45 -1.82 -3.44 3.56
N PHE A 46 -3.03 -3.71 3.09
CA PHE A 46 -3.93 -4.64 3.75
C PHE A 46 -4.84 -5.35 2.77
N SER A 47 -5.52 -6.39 3.23
CA SER A 47 -6.39 -7.19 2.38
C SER A 47 -7.55 -7.80 3.14
N SER A 48 -8.59 -8.18 2.40
CA SER A 48 -9.75 -8.92 2.91
C SER A 48 -10.06 -10.13 2.01
N GLU A 49 -10.30 -11.29 2.61
CA GLU A 49 -10.72 -12.53 1.93
C GLU A 49 -11.87 -13.18 2.71
N THR A 50 -13.01 -13.40 2.05
CA THR A 50 -14.20 -14.00 2.67
C THR A 50 -14.32 -15.48 2.32
N PHE A 51 -14.59 -16.30 3.32
CA PHE A 51 -14.76 -17.75 3.21
C PHE A 51 -16.16 -18.14 3.68
N SER A 52 -16.85 -18.94 2.87
CA SER A 52 -18.15 -19.55 3.22
C SER A 52 -18.01 -20.66 4.27
N TYR A 53 -17.39 -20.35 5.40
CA TYR A 53 -17.27 -21.19 6.58
C TYR A 53 -17.96 -20.51 7.76
N ASP A 54 -18.50 -21.32 8.67
CA ASP A 54 -19.03 -20.90 9.96
C ASP A 54 -17.92 -20.53 10.95
N PHE A 55 -18.20 -19.68 11.93
CA PHE A 55 -17.25 -19.29 12.97
C PHE A 55 -17.08 -20.37 14.07
N SER A 56 -16.76 -21.60 13.68
CA SER A 56 -16.48 -22.71 14.59
C SER A 56 -14.99 -23.00 14.73
N GLU A 57 -14.60 -23.66 15.82
CA GLU A 57 -13.20 -24.04 16.08
C GLU A 57 -12.60 -24.86 14.93
N LYS A 58 -13.38 -25.77 14.33
CA LYS A 58 -12.95 -26.60 13.19
C LYS A 58 -12.63 -25.75 11.97
N SER A 59 -13.51 -24.82 11.63
CA SER A 59 -13.36 -23.91 10.49
C SER A 59 -12.20 -22.93 10.70
N LEU A 60 -12.07 -22.38 11.90
CA LEU A 60 -10.94 -21.52 12.28
C LEU A 60 -9.61 -22.27 12.22
N LYS A 61 -9.51 -23.50 12.74
CA LYS A 61 -8.30 -24.34 12.63
C LYS A 61 -7.88 -24.56 11.17
N LYS A 62 -8.84 -24.77 10.26
CA LYS A 62 -8.56 -24.89 8.81
C LYS A 62 -7.98 -23.60 8.25
N LEU A 63 -8.55 -22.46 8.59
CA LEU A 63 -8.10 -21.15 8.12
C LEU A 63 -6.75 -20.77 8.75
N TYR A 64 -6.52 -21.02 10.03
CA TYR A 64 -5.22 -20.81 10.68
C TYR A 64 -4.10 -21.51 9.92
N ARG A 65 -4.30 -22.77 9.51
CA ARG A 65 -3.32 -23.49 8.67
C ARG A 65 -3.10 -22.80 7.32
N LYS A 66 -4.17 -22.35 6.64
CA LYS A 66 -4.06 -21.62 5.35
C LYS A 66 -3.21 -20.35 5.49
N PHE A 67 -3.32 -19.65 6.61
CA PHE A 67 -2.61 -18.39 6.88
C PHE A 67 -1.33 -18.57 7.71
N SER A 68 -0.83 -19.80 7.84
CA SER A 68 0.38 -20.11 8.62
C SER A 68 0.33 -19.58 10.07
N ILE A 69 -0.86 -19.58 10.67
CA ILE A 69 -1.09 -19.31 12.09
C ILE A 69 -0.94 -20.64 12.82
N LYS A 70 0.00 -20.67 13.77
CA LYS A 70 0.34 -21.85 14.55
C LYS A 70 -0.54 -21.97 15.79
N GLU A 71 -0.49 -23.12 16.44
CA GLU A 71 -1.26 -23.33 17.68
C GLU A 71 -0.74 -22.43 18.81
N GLU A 72 0.58 -22.26 18.91
CA GLU A 72 1.25 -21.38 19.89
C GLU A 72 1.09 -19.89 19.64
N ASP A 73 0.66 -19.46 18.44
CA ASP A 73 0.41 -18.05 18.14
C ASP A 73 -0.73 -17.54 19.05
N LEU A 74 -0.52 -16.44 19.77
CA LEU A 74 -1.52 -15.88 20.67
C LEU A 74 -2.74 -15.37 19.88
N LYS A 75 -3.92 -15.85 20.26
CA LYS A 75 -5.21 -15.51 19.65
C LYS A 75 -6.01 -14.71 20.67
N ILE A 76 -6.19 -13.42 20.43
CA ILE A 76 -6.85 -12.50 21.34
C ILE A 76 -8.19 -12.11 20.73
N LYS A 77 -9.24 -12.01 21.54
CA LYS A 77 -10.50 -11.42 21.09
C LYS A 77 -10.37 -9.90 21.16
N ASP A 78 -10.69 -9.20 20.08
CA ASP A 78 -10.79 -7.74 20.10
C ASP A 78 -12.21 -7.32 20.46
N ASP A 79 -12.44 -7.01 21.74
CA ASP A 79 -13.76 -6.61 22.24
C ASP A 79 -14.22 -5.23 21.74
N SER A 80 -13.34 -4.45 21.08
CA SER A 80 -13.72 -3.17 20.47
C SER A 80 -14.35 -3.34 19.08
N LEU A 81 -14.31 -4.55 18.50
CA LEU A 81 -15.04 -4.88 17.28
C LEU A 81 -16.41 -5.47 17.65
N ASN A 82 -17.48 -4.93 17.05
CA ASN A 82 -18.86 -5.40 17.23
C ASN A 82 -19.16 -6.75 16.55
N PHE A 83 -18.12 -7.47 16.15
CA PHE A 83 -18.17 -8.74 15.46
C PHE A 83 -17.42 -9.78 16.27
N ASN A 84 -17.89 -11.03 16.25
CA ASN A 84 -17.13 -12.12 16.81
C ASN A 84 -15.81 -12.25 16.03
N ASN A 85 -14.68 -12.31 16.75
CA ASN A 85 -13.39 -12.24 16.09
C ASN A 85 -12.26 -12.89 16.90
N PHE A 86 -11.18 -13.21 16.18
CA PHE A 86 -9.86 -13.47 16.74
C PHE A 86 -8.82 -12.63 16.01
N HIS A 87 -7.98 -11.97 16.80
CA HIS A 87 -6.85 -11.17 16.37
C HIS A 87 -5.54 -11.89 16.70
N ILE A 88 -4.62 -11.92 15.73
CA ILE A 88 -3.30 -12.51 15.85
C ILE A 88 -2.28 -11.53 15.26
N THR A 89 -1.27 -11.19 16.05
CA THR A 89 -0.15 -10.36 15.61
C THR A 89 1.13 -11.18 15.55
N LYS A 90 1.83 -11.13 14.41
CA LYS A 90 3.11 -11.80 14.19
C LYS A 90 4.17 -10.75 13.85
N SER A 91 5.29 -10.80 14.56
CA SER A 91 6.44 -9.94 14.30
C SER A 91 7.57 -10.75 13.66
N VAL A 92 8.12 -10.24 12.57
CA VAL A 92 9.29 -10.80 11.87
C VAL A 92 10.39 -9.75 11.92
N LYS A 93 11.50 -10.08 12.59
CA LYS A 93 12.66 -9.20 12.66
C LYS A 93 13.31 -9.08 11.27
N LEU A 94 13.36 -7.87 10.72
CA LEU A 94 14.06 -7.57 9.46
C LEU A 94 15.49 -7.11 9.76
N THR A 95 15.65 -6.23 10.74
CA THR A 95 16.93 -5.68 11.19
C THR A 95 16.93 -5.53 12.71
N GLU A 96 18.01 -5.01 13.31
CA GLU A 96 18.01 -4.68 14.75
C GLU A 96 16.93 -3.68 15.14
N ASN A 97 16.59 -2.74 14.24
CA ASN A 97 15.69 -1.61 14.51
C ASN A 97 14.41 -1.63 13.66
N LEU A 98 14.19 -2.68 12.86
CA LEU A 98 13.03 -2.79 11.98
C LEU A 98 12.41 -4.18 12.05
N ASN A 99 11.14 -4.24 12.43
CA ASN A 99 10.33 -5.45 12.41
C ASN A 99 9.18 -5.29 11.40
N ALA A 100 8.90 -6.32 10.62
CA ALA A 100 7.65 -6.43 9.88
C ALA A 100 6.57 -7.01 10.81
N ILE A 101 5.46 -6.32 10.94
CA ILE A 101 4.31 -6.74 11.75
C ILE A 101 3.20 -7.18 10.79
N ASN A 102 2.70 -8.39 11.00
CA ASN A 102 1.56 -8.94 10.29
C ASN A 102 0.41 -9.09 11.29
N SER A 103 -0.68 -8.40 11.04
CA SER A 103 -1.86 -8.40 11.90
C SER A 103 -3.01 -9.07 11.17
N PHE A 104 -3.54 -10.14 11.75
CA PHE A 104 -4.61 -10.95 11.17
C PHE A 104 -5.86 -10.88 12.03
N TYR A 105 -6.98 -10.53 11.41
CA TYR A 105 -8.30 -10.62 12.04
C TYR A 105 -9.14 -11.67 11.33
N PHE A 106 -9.62 -12.65 12.08
CA PHE A 106 -10.62 -13.62 11.63
C PHE A 106 -11.95 -13.16 12.19
N VAL A 107 -12.85 -12.67 11.35
CA VAL A 107 -14.08 -11.97 11.78
C VAL A 107 -15.31 -12.69 11.23
N GLU A 108 -16.29 -12.96 12.11
CA GLU A 108 -17.62 -13.41 11.71
C GLU A 108 -18.39 -12.21 11.13
N ASP A 109 -18.69 -12.24 9.84
CA ASP A 109 -19.44 -11.18 9.19
C ASP A 109 -20.96 -11.35 9.36
N LYS A 110 -21.72 -10.38 8.82
CA LYS A 110 -23.19 -10.34 8.91
C LYS A 110 -23.88 -11.53 8.21
N ASN A 111 -23.20 -12.19 7.28
CA ASN A 111 -23.70 -13.37 6.55
C ASN A 111 -23.34 -14.68 7.25
N LYS A 112 -22.80 -14.63 8.48
CA LYS A 112 -22.32 -15.81 9.23
C LYS A 112 -21.18 -16.53 8.53
N THR A 113 -20.44 -15.80 7.68
CA THR A 113 -19.21 -16.27 7.05
C THR A 113 -17.97 -15.70 7.75
N ILE A 114 -16.80 -16.27 7.49
CA ILE A 114 -15.54 -15.76 8.04
C ILE A 114 -14.89 -14.84 7.01
N THR A 115 -14.74 -13.57 7.34
CA THR A 115 -13.88 -12.64 6.59
C THR A 115 -12.56 -12.48 7.32
N ILE A 116 -11.46 -12.73 6.61
CA ILE A 116 -10.10 -12.58 7.11
C ILE A 116 -9.54 -11.27 6.61
N PHE A 117 -9.05 -10.46 7.54
CA PHE A 117 -8.28 -9.26 7.24
C PHE A 117 -6.81 -9.51 7.57
N TRP A 118 -5.93 -9.04 6.69
CA TRP A 118 -4.49 -8.96 6.96
C TRP A 118 -4.04 -7.52 6.78
N PHE A 119 -3.25 -7.03 7.73
CA PHE A 119 -2.59 -5.72 7.67
C PHE A 119 -1.08 -5.88 7.84
N GLY A 120 -0.31 -5.17 7.01
CA GLY A 120 1.14 -5.10 7.11
C GLY A 120 1.60 -3.76 7.69
N PHE A 121 2.43 -3.81 8.74
CA PHE A 121 3.05 -2.64 9.34
C PHE A 121 4.56 -2.83 9.54
N TYR A 122 5.23 -1.73 9.84
CA TYR A 122 6.60 -1.74 10.35
C TYR A 122 6.62 -1.30 11.82
N ASN A 123 7.37 -2.04 12.65
CA ASN A 123 7.59 -1.84 14.09
C ASN A 123 6.37 -1.98 15.00
N LYS A 124 5.24 -1.34 14.67
CA LYS A 124 4.03 -1.33 15.48
C LYS A 124 2.79 -1.31 14.59
N ASN A 125 1.77 -2.11 14.95
CA ASN A 125 0.45 -2.01 14.34
C ASN A 125 -0.35 -0.82 14.90
N ASP A 126 -1.36 -0.40 14.15
CA ASP A 126 -2.32 0.63 14.54
C ASP A 126 -3.72 0.02 14.65
N GLU A 127 -4.09 -0.42 15.85
CA GLU A 127 -5.40 -1.06 16.10
C GLU A 127 -6.58 -0.15 15.79
N VAL A 128 -6.43 1.16 15.96
CA VAL A 128 -7.48 2.12 15.65
C VAL A 128 -7.72 2.17 14.14
N PHE A 129 -6.64 2.18 13.35
CA PHE A 129 -6.70 2.07 11.90
C PHE A 129 -7.29 0.72 11.45
N GLU A 130 -6.82 -0.39 12.01
CA GLU A 130 -7.28 -1.75 11.68
C GLU A 130 -8.79 -1.88 11.87
N ARG A 131 -9.27 -1.56 13.08
CA ARG A 131 -10.70 -1.61 13.42
C ARG A 131 -11.53 -0.71 12.51
N LYS A 132 -11.03 0.48 12.19
CA LYS A 132 -11.71 1.42 11.30
C LYS A 132 -11.91 0.84 9.91
N TYR A 133 -10.89 0.23 9.30
CA TYR A 133 -11.02 -0.35 7.97
C TYR A 133 -11.77 -1.68 7.95
N ILE A 134 -11.66 -2.49 9.00
CA ILE A 134 -12.51 -3.68 9.18
C ILE A 134 -13.99 -3.26 9.16
N ASN A 135 -14.38 -2.28 9.99
CA ASN A 135 -15.75 -1.79 10.04
C ASN A 135 -16.21 -1.23 8.70
N ARG A 136 -15.40 -0.39 8.05
CA ARG A 136 -15.73 0.17 6.73
C ARG A 136 -16.00 -0.92 5.70
N ILE A 137 -15.16 -1.95 5.63
CA ILE A 137 -15.32 -3.04 4.67
C ILE A 137 -16.58 -3.86 4.99
N LEU A 138 -16.76 -4.29 6.25
CA LEU A 138 -17.92 -5.09 6.65
C LEU A 138 -19.26 -4.34 6.54
N ASN A 139 -19.23 -3.01 6.64
CA ASN A 139 -20.39 -2.16 6.46
C ASN A 139 -20.57 -1.67 5.01
N LYS A 140 -19.70 -2.06 4.08
CA LYS A 140 -19.75 -1.64 2.66
C LYS A 140 -19.65 -0.11 2.49
N GLU A 141 -18.83 0.52 3.31
CA GLU A 141 -18.58 1.98 3.30
C GLU A 141 -17.42 2.37 2.36
N ILE A 142 -16.71 1.41 1.78
CA ILE A 142 -15.67 1.65 0.78
C ILE A 142 -16.35 1.83 -0.58
N PRO A 143 -16.27 3.01 -1.21
CA PRO A 143 -17.04 3.29 -2.41
C PRO A 143 -16.30 2.78 -3.66
N GLN A 144 -17.03 2.52 -4.76
CA GLN A 144 -16.49 1.80 -5.91
C GLN A 144 -15.36 2.56 -6.63
N GLU A 145 -15.34 3.89 -6.56
CA GLU A 145 -14.35 4.75 -7.20
C GLU A 145 -12.92 4.58 -6.69
N VAL A 146 -12.72 3.96 -5.52
CA VAL A 146 -11.35 3.65 -5.03
C VAL A 146 -10.79 2.36 -5.66
N PHE A 147 -11.63 1.57 -6.33
CA PHE A 147 -11.23 0.31 -6.94
C PHE A 147 -10.66 0.53 -8.33
N GLU A 148 -9.41 0.14 -8.51
CA GLU A 148 -8.73 0.12 -9.79
C GLU A 148 -9.14 -1.14 -10.58
N SER A 149 -9.14 -1.01 -11.91
CA SER A 149 -9.33 -2.13 -12.82
C SER A 149 -8.14 -3.10 -12.74
N ILE A 150 -8.40 -4.41 -12.82
CA ILE A 150 -7.34 -5.43 -12.92
C ILE A 150 -6.58 -5.28 -14.25
N THR A 151 -7.27 -4.90 -15.32
CA THR A 151 -6.66 -4.56 -16.61
C THR A 151 -6.13 -3.13 -16.56
N ILE A 152 -4.86 -2.95 -16.91
CA ILE A 152 -4.17 -1.65 -16.84
C ILE A 152 -4.05 -1.03 -18.22
N ASP A 153 -4.88 -0.03 -18.49
CA ASP A 153 -4.67 0.90 -19.61
C ASP A 153 -4.07 2.23 -19.12
N SER A 154 -4.45 2.63 -17.91
CA SER A 154 -3.95 3.80 -17.22
C SER A 154 -3.99 3.61 -15.71
N ILE A 155 -3.24 4.43 -14.99
CA ILE A 155 -3.28 4.51 -13.53
C ILE A 155 -3.60 5.93 -13.08
N ASP A 156 -4.16 6.06 -11.88
CA ASP A 156 -4.21 7.32 -11.15
C ASP A 156 -2.96 7.46 -10.26
N PHE A 157 -2.01 8.28 -10.72
CA PHE A 157 -0.84 8.64 -9.94
C PHE A 157 -1.07 9.98 -9.27
N ALA A 158 -1.45 9.95 -7.99
CA ALA A 158 -1.66 11.14 -7.15
C ALA A 158 -2.62 12.19 -7.77
N GLY A 159 -3.72 11.75 -8.38
CA GLY A 159 -4.73 12.60 -9.02
C GLY A 159 -4.49 12.89 -10.50
N ARG A 160 -3.51 12.25 -11.13
CA ARG A 160 -3.21 12.40 -12.57
C ARG A 160 -3.26 11.04 -13.25
N ALA A 161 -4.05 10.95 -14.32
CA ALA A 161 -4.07 9.78 -15.17
C ALA A 161 -2.75 9.64 -15.93
N ILE A 162 -2.13 8.46 -15.86
CA ILE A 162 -0.95 8.09 -16.64
C ILE A 162 -1.31 6.93 -17.55
N ILE A 163 -1.25 7.15 -18.86
CA ILE A 163 -1.44 6.09 -19.86
C ILE A 163 -0.20 5.19 -19.87
N LEU A 164 -0.44 3.89 -19.82
CA LEU A 164 0.58 2.85 -19.79
C LEU A 164 0.55 2.02 -21.07
N SER A 165 1.61 1.25 -21.31
CA SER A 165 1.61 0.25 -22.38
C SER A 165 0.85 -1.00 -21.94
N ASN A 166 0.26 -1.70 -22.90
CA ASN A 166 -0.53 -2.93 -22.67
C ASN A 166 0.28 -4.08 -22.02
N SER A 167 1.60 -3.93 -21.88
CA SER A 167 2.49 -4.90 -21.23
C SER A 167 2.64 -4.69 -19.71
N CYS A 168 2.16 -3.56 -19.17
CA CYS A 168 2.23 -3.28 -17.74
C CYS A 168 1.16 -4.07 -16.97
N TYR A 169 1.49 -4.51 -15.76
CA TYR A 169 0.55 -5.24 -14.90
C TYR A 169 0.75 -4.89 -13.42
N TRP A 170 -0.30 -5.14 -12.63
CA TRP A 170 -0.28 -4.93 -11.19
C TRP A 170 0.50 -6.06 -10.54
N THR A 171 1.49 -5.72 -9.71
CA THR A 171 2.08 -6.68 -8.77
C THR A 171 1.50 -6.51 -7.36
N ASN A 172 0.94 -5.33 -7.05
CA ASN A 172 0.14 -5.03 -5.88
C ASN A 172 -0.72 -3.76 -6.13
N VAL A 173 -1.55 -3.35 -5.16
CA VAL A 173 -2.23 -2.04 -5.21
C VAL A 173 -1.19 -0.93 -5.26
N ASN A 174 -1.36 -0.02 -6.22
CA ASN A 174 -0.40 1.06 -6.48
C ASN A 174 1.03 0.55 -6.74
N THR A 175 1.21 -0.69 -7.21
CA THR A 175 2.51 -1.19 -7.70
C THR A 175 2.34 -1.75 -9.10
N ILE A 176 3.02 -1.11 -10.05
CA ILE A 176 3.01 -1.53 -11.45
C ILE A 176 4.40 -1.95 -11.89
N GLN A 177 4.46 -3.05 -12.62
CA GLN A 177 5.65 -3.50 -13.30
C GLN A 177 5.41 -3.43 -14.81
N CYS A 178 6.28 -2.73 -15.52
CA CYS A 178 6.28 -2.67 -16.97
C CYS A 178 7.56 -3.38 -17.45
N PRO A 179 7.48 -4.61 -17.98
CA PRO A 179 8.66 -5.37 -18.41
C PRO A 179 9.58 -4.55 -19.31
N TYR A 180 10.88 -4.53 -19.00
CA TYR A 180 11.94 -3.75 -19.66
C TYR A 180 11.77 -2.23 -19.64
N ASN A 181 10.80 -1.71 -18.88
CA ASN A 181 10.44 -0.29 -18.85
C ASN A 181 10.38 0.28 -17.42
N GLY A 182 10.79 -0.52 -16.41
CA GLY A 182 10.80 -0.15 -15.00
C GLY A 182 9.59 -0.62 -14.20
N GLU A 183 9.67 -0.38 -12.91
CA GLU A 183 8.65 -0.66 -11.90
C GLU A 183 8.48 0.57 -11.00
N MET A 184 7.26 0.82 -10.54
CA MET A 184 7.04 1.79 -9.48
C MET A 184 5.95 1.35 -8.52
N ASN A 185 6.14 1.66 -7.24
CA ASN A 185 5.10 1.65 -6.24
C ASN A 185 4.91 3.02 -5.60
N TRP A 186 3.67 3.35 -5.20
CA TRP A 186 3.38 4.59 -4.50
C TRP A 186 2.29 4.43 -3.44
N SER A 187 2.26 5.34 -2.48
CA SER A 187 1.14 5.49 -1.56
C SER A 187 0.83 6.96 -1.30
N ILE A 188 -0.45 7.24 -1.05
CA ILE A 188 -0.94 8.57 -0.73
C ILE A 188 -1.18 8.69 0.77
N HIS A 189 -0.52 9.67 1.37
CA HIS A 189 -0.47 9.88 2.81
C HIS A 189 -1.25 11.11 3.22
N LYS A 190 -1.77 11.07 4.45
CA LYS A 190 -2.38 12.23 5.09
C LYS A 190 -1.36 13.34 5.38
N THR A 191 -0.11 13.00 5.68
CA THR A 191 0.95 13.96 6.01
C THR A 191 2.26 13.61 5.33
N ILE A 192 3.16 14.58 5.21
CA ILE A 192 4.49 14.37 4.63
C ILE A 192 5.37 13.47 5.51
N GLU A 193 5.23 13.55 6.83
CA GLU A 193 5.99 12.74 7.79
C GLU A 193 5.64 11.26 7.61
N SER A 194 4.36 10.95 7.40
CA SER A 194 3.91 9.58 7.11
C SER A 194 4.51 9.07 5.79
N ALA A 195 4.56 9.90 4.75
CA ALA A 195 5.18 9.53 3.47
C ALA A 195 6.70 9.29 3.62
N GLN A 196 7.40 10.18 4.33
CA GLN A 196 8.83 10.05 4.61
C GLN A 196 9.15 8.81 5.45
N GLN A 197 8.32 8.49 6.45
CA GLN A 197 8.49 7.29 7.25
C GLN A 197 8.27 6.03 6.42
N SER A 198 7.24 6.00 5.57
CA SER A 198 6.94 4.86 4.70
C SER A 198 8.10 4.57 3.75
N ILE A 199 8.64 5.60 3.08
CA ILE A 199 9.77 5.42 2.16
C ILE A 199 11.05 5.01 2.89
N GLN A 200 11.29 5.54 4.09
CA GLN A 200 12.45 5.16 4.91
C GLN A 200 12.38 3.69 5.37
N ASN A 201 11.19 3.21 5.72
CA ASN A 201 10.98 1.80 6.06
C ASN A 201 11.25 0.89 4.86
N GLN A 202 10.76 1.26 3.67
CA GLN A 202 10.99 0.49 2.44
C GLN A 202 12.47 0.47 2.03
N PHE A 203 13.16 1.62 2.12
CA PHE A 203 14.59 1.69 1.90
C PHE A 203 15.36 0.80 2.86
N THR A 204 15.03 0.86 4.15
CA THR A 204 15.67 0.04 5.19
C THR A 204 15.40 -1.45 4.92
N SER A 205 14.16 -1.83 4.60
CA SER A 205 13.81 -3.20 4.21
C SER A 205 14.65 -3.69 3.04
N THR A 206 14.87 -2.85 2.02
CA THR A 206 15.68 -3.19 0.85
C THR A 206 17.17 -3.31 1.18
N LYS A 207 17.71 -2.36 1.96
CA LYS A 207 19.12 -2.32 2.38
C LYS A 207 19.56 -3.59 3.11
N TYR A 208 18.66 -4.17 3.90
CA TYR A 208 18.91 -5.39 4.68
C TYR A 208 18.29 -6.64 4.07
N GLN A 209 17.71 -6.54 2.87
CA GLN A 209 17.21 -7.71 2.16
C GLN A 209 18.36 -8.67 1.87
N LYS A 210 18.14 -9.96 2.15
CA LYS A 210 19.09 -11.00 1.75
C LYS A 210 19.02 -11.17 0.24
N GLY A 211 20.17 -11.13 -0.42
CA GLY A 211 20.27 -11.50 -1.83
C GLY A 211 20.89 -10.45 -2.75
N GLY A 212 21.44 -9.37 -2.19
CA GLY A 212 22.33 -8.46 -2.89
C GLY A 212 22.97 -7.46 -1.93
N LYS A 213 23.56 -6.40 -2.48
CA LYS A 213 24.21 -5.35 -1.71
C LYS A 213 24.08 -4.00 -2.40
N ILE A 214 24.06 -2.93 -1.61
CA ILE A 214 24.13 -1.58 -2.15
C ILE A 214 25.58 -1.31 -2.56
N ILE A 215 25.80 -0.94 -3.83
CA ILE A 215 27.12 -0.57 -4.38
C ILE A 215 27.26 0.93 -4.64
N ASN A 216 26.15 1.67 -4.67
CA ASN A 216 26.12 3.12 -4.70
C ASN A 216 24.90 3.63 -3.91
N GLU A 217 25.05 4.70 -3.15
CA GLU A 217 24.00 5.38 -2.39
C GLU A 217 24.27 6.88 -2.41
N GLU A 218 23.32 7.66 -2.90
CA GLU A 218 23.45 9.12 -3.00
C GLU A 218 22.06 9.80 -2.96
N ASP A 219 22.04 11.10 -2.70
CA ASP A 219 20.84 11.91 -2.87
C ASP A 219 20.96 12.69 -4.19
N VAL A 220 19.92 12.63 -5.01
CA VAL A 220 19.85 13.29 -6.33
C VAL A 220 18.74 14.32 -6.36
N ASP A 221 19.04 15.50 -6.89
CA ASP A 221 18.03 16.51 -7.17
C ASP A 221 17.19 16.08 -8.37
N ILE A 222 15.87 16.11 -8.19
CA ILE A 222 14.91 15.66 -9.20
C ILE A 222 13.75 16.65 -9.33
N LEU A 223 13.08 16.59 -10.47
CA LEU A 223 11.75 17.15 -10.67
C LEU A 223 10.75 15.99 -10.65
N PHE A 224 9.98 15.86 -9.57
CA PHE A 224 9.01 14.79 -9.37
C PHE A 224 7.60 15.34 -9.51
N GLU A 225 6.89 14.97 -10.59
CA GLU A 225 5.58 15.53 -10.94
C GLU A 225 5.55 17.07 -11.00
N GLY A 226 6.67 17.69 -11.42
CA GLY A 226 6.82 19.15 -11.43
C GLY A 226 7.22 19.77 -10.08
N THR A 227 7.34 18.98 -9.01
CA THR A 227 7.84 19.42 -7.72
C THR A 227 9.34 19.18 -7.62
N GLU A 228 10.11 20.22 -7.31
CA GLU A 228 11.54 20.08 -7.01
C GLU A 228 11.72 19.38 -5.66
N THR A 229 12.50 18.30 -5.66
CA THR A 229 12.78 17.53 -4.44
C THR A 229 14.05 16.71 -4.59
N LYS A 230 14.41 15.97 -3.54
CA LYS A 230 15.49 14.99 -3.56
C LYS A 230 14.94 13.57 -3.54
N ALA A 231 15.54 12.69 -4.31
CA ALA A 231 15.37 11.26 -4.15
C ALA A 231 16.66 10.64 -3.63
N LYS A 232 16.53 9.65 -2.75
CA LYS A 232 17.65 8.76 -2.43
C LYS A 232 17.77 7.74 -3.55
N ARG A 233 18.87 7.80 -4.29
CA ARG A 233 19.21 6.86 -5.37
C ARG A 233 20.16 5.80 -4.83
N ILE A 234 19.82 4.53 -5.07
CA ILE A 234 20.75 3.43 -4.84
C ILE A 234 20.93 2.58 -6.09
N ILE A 235 22.09 1.93 -6.18
CA ILE A 235 22.33 0.83 -7.10
C ILE A 235 22.52 -0.43 -6.27
N TYR A 236 21.59 -1.36 -6.42
CA TYR A 236 21.58 -2.64 -5.72
C TYR A 236 22.09 -3.74 -6.65
N ASP A 237 23.17 -4.41 -6.23
CA ASP A 237 23.87 -5.44 -6.98
C ASP A 237 23.43 -6.84 -6.55
N PHE A 238 23.01 -7.64 -7.52
CA PHE A 238 22.63 -9.04 -7.34
C PHE A 238 23.71 -10.01 -7.87
N THR A 239 24.84 -9.51 -8.35
CA THR A 239 25.91 -10.33 -8.96
C THR A 239 26.46 -11.36 -7.98
N GLY A 240 26.57 -12.62 -8.43
CA GLY A 240 27.09 -13.73 -7.62
C GLY A 240 26.07 -14.33 -6.64
N VAL A 241 24.84 -13.82 -6.60
CA VAL A 241 23.76 -14.36 -5.79
C VAL A 241 22.81 -15.17 -6.66
N LYS A 242 22.40 -16.37 -6.22
CA LYS A 242 21.26 -17.11 -6.78
C LYS A 242 19.93 -16.44 -6.36
N SER A 243 19.75 -15.17 -6.73
CA SER A 243 18.50 -14.45 -6.48
C SER A 243 17.48 -14.83 -7.55
N LEU A 244 16.31 -15.30 -7.12
CA LEU A 244 15.18 -15.57 -8.03
C LEU A 244 14.80 -14.31 -8.84
N LEU A 245 14.92 -13.13 -8.21
CA LEU A 245 14.63 -11.85 -8.86
C LEU A 245 15.57 -11.56 -10.04
N ALA A 246 16.87 -11.80 -9.87
CA ALA A 246 17.86 -11.61 -10.94
C ALA A 246 17.74 -12.67 -12.04
N GLY A 247 17.37 -13.90 -11.67
CA GLY A 247 17.16 -14.99 -12.63
C GLY A 247 15.97 -14.75 -13.57
N VAL A 248 14.90 -14.12 -13.08
CA VAL A 248 13.70 -13.81 -13.88
C VAL A 248 13.87 -12.54 -14.71
N SER A 249 14.56 -11.51 -14.19
CA SER A 249 14.77 -10.25 -14.94
C SER A 249 15.91 -10.31 -15.96
N GLY A 250 16.90 -11.19 -15.75
CA GLY A 250 18.17 -11.19 -16.48
C GLY A 250 19.07 -9.99 -16.16
N GLY A 251 18.64 -9.11 -15.26
CA GLY A 251 19.38 -7.94 -14.79
C GLY A 251 20.39 -8.29 -13.70
N LYS A 252 21.51 -7.58 -13.67
CA LYS A 252 22.58 -7.75 -12.66
C LYS A 252 22.49 -6.72 -11.55
N THR A 253 22.05 -5.51 -11.88
CA THR A 253 21.86 -4.43 -10.93
C THR A 253 20.50 -3.78 -11.12
N LEU A 254 19.92 -3.31 -10.02
CA LEU A 254 18.67 -2.57 -9.97
C LEU A 254 18.97 -1.16 -9.46
N THR A 255 18.63 -0.15 -10.26
CA THR A 255 18.68 1.24 -9.82
C THR A 255 17.33 1.58 -9.18
N ILE A 256 17.35 2.11 -7.96
CA ILE A 256 16.14 2.42 -7.18
C ILE A 256 16.20 3.86 -6.69
N TYR A 257 15.09 4.58 -6.83
CA TYR A 257 14.90 5.93 -6.31
C TYR A 257 13.78 5.90 -5.28
N TYR A 258 14.07 6.42 -4.11
CA TYR A 258 13.15 6.58 -2.99
C TYR A 258 12.82 8.06 -2.86
N VAL A 259 11.55 8.42 -3.06
CA VAL A 259 11.08 9.81 -2.96
C VAL A 259 9.88 9.91 -2.04
N ALA A 260 9.88 10.93 -1.19
CA ALA A 260 8.69 11.39 -0.48
C ALA A 260 8.53 12.89 -0.75
N SER A 261 7.40 13.29 -1.31
CA SER A 261 7.18 14.69 -1.71
C SER A 261 5.70 15.06 -1.76
N LYS A 262 5.41 16.36 -1.74
CA LYS A 262 4.09 16.88 -2.08
C LYS A 262 3.94 16.91 -3.60
N VAL A 263 2.93 16.25 -4.11
CA VAL A 263 2.54 16.23 -5.52
C VAL A 263 1.11 16.76 -5.62
N ARG A 264 0.94 17.96 -6.19
CA ARG A 264 -0.34 18.68 -6.18
C ARG A 264 -0.86 18.82 -4.75
N GLU A 265 -2.03 18.26 -4.43
CA GLU A 265 -2.64 18.28 -3.09
C GLU A 265 -2.39 16.99 -2.28
N ASN A 266 -1.49 16.12 -2.74
CA ASN A 266 -1.23 14.82 -2.13
C ASN A 266 0.19 14.73 -1.57
N TYR A 267 0.36 14.06 -0.43
CA TYR A 267 1.67 13.63 0.04
C TYR A 267 1.92 12.22 -0.45
N VAL A 268 3.02 12.01 -1.17
CA VAL A 268 3.29 10.77 -1.88
C VAL A 268 4.60 10.18 -1.37
N SER A 269 4.57 8.91 -0.97
CA SER A 269 5.77 8.07 -0.96
C SER A 269 5.81 7.30 -2.27
N CYS A 270 6.96 7.23 -2.92
CA CYS A 270 7.12 6.51 -4.17
C CYS A 270 8.51 5.89 -4.28
N CYS A 271 8.54 4.64 -4.69
CA CYS A 271 9.75 3.91 -5.02
C CYS A 271 9.71 3.53 -6.49
N LEU A 272 10.75 3.94 -7.20
CA LEU A 272 10.89 3.88 -8.65
C LEU A 272 12.12 3.05 -8.95
N SER A 273 12.01 1.99 -9.75
CA SER A 273 13.16 1.14 -10.04
C SER A 273 13.22 0.65 -11.47
N PHE A 274 14.41 0.36 -11.95
CA PHE A 274 14.62 -0.28 -13.25
C PHE A 274 15.92 -1.08 -13.26
N TRP A 275 15.92 -2.15 -14.03
CA TRP A 275 17.09 -3.01 -14.18
C TRP A 275 18.11 -2.39 -15.12
N ASN A 276 19.38 -2.77 -14.98
CA ASN A 276 20.43 -2.29 -15.86
C ASN A 276 20.26 -2.68 -17.33
N ASN A 277 19.44 -3.70 -17.62
CA ASN A 277 19.06 -4.15 -18.96
C ASN A 277 17.69 -3.62 -19.43
N ASP A 278 17.03 -2.75 -18.66
CA ASP A 278 15.82 -2.06 -19.12
C ASP A 278 16.16 -1.01 -20.18
N VAL A 279 15.17 -0.68 -21.01
CA VAL A 279 15.27 0.42 -21.98
C VAL A 279 15.47 1.73 -21.22
N LYS A 280 16.40 2.56 -21.69
CA LYS A 280 16.67 3.89 -21.12
C LYS A 280 16.27 4.96 -22.11
N THR A 281 15.63 6.01 -21.61
CA THR A 281 15.37 7.24 -22.35
C THR A 281 16.61 8.13 -22.35
N GLU A 282 16.57 9.25 -23.10
CA GLU A 282 17.66 10.24 -23.13
C GLU A 282 17.98 10.83 -21.75
N SER A 283 17.03 10.81 -20.81
CA SER A 283 17.24 11.26 -19.42
C SER A 283 18.00 10.23 -18.57
N GLY A 284 18.29 9.05 -19.11
CA GLY A 284 18.90 7.93 -18.37
C GLY A 284 17.91 7.13 -17.51
N LEU A 285 16.64 7.51 -17.45
CA LEU A 285 15.57 6.78 -16.76
C LEU A 285 14.86 5.80 -17.68
N ALA A 286 14.27 4.76 -17.11
CA ALA A 286 13.36 3.87 -17.84
C ALA A 286 12.04 4.60 -18.21
N PRO A 287 11.38 4.22 -19.32
CA PRO A 287 10.19 4.91 -19.82
C PRO A 287 9.07 5.12 -18.80
N LEU A 288 8.84 4.16 -17.89
CA LEU A 288 7.83 4.33 -16.84
C LEU A 288 8.19 5.47 -15.89
N LEU A 289 9.43 5.46 -15.39
CA LEU A 289 9.90 6.46 -14.42
C LEU A 289 9.94 7.85 -15.03
N ASN A 290 10.33 7.96 -16.30
CA ASN A 290 10.39 9.23 -17.02
C ASN A 290 9.01 9.91 -17.18
N LYS A 291 7.90 9.20 -16.91
CA LYS A 291 6.55 9.78 -16.89
C LYS A 291 6.26 10.60 -15.62
N VAL A 292 7.02 10.42 -14.54
CA VAL A 292 6.78 11.03 -13.23
C VAL A 292 8.00 11.74 -12.64
N MET A 293 9.20 11.48 -13.16
CA MET A 293 10.45 11.99 -12.61
C MET A 293 11.42 12.42 -13.72
N GLN A 294 12.18 13.50 -13.45
CA GLN A 294 13.34 13.93 -14.23
C GLN A 294 14.53 14.13 -13.28
N ILE A 295 15.73 13.76 -13.71
CA ILE A 295 16.98 14.04 -12.97
C ILE A 295 17.43 15.46 -13.32
N LYS A 296 17.75 16.27 -12.30
CA LYS A 296 18.37 17.58 -12.52
C LYS A 296 19.88 17.38 -12.70
N ASN A 297 20.42 17.89 -13.80
CA ASN A 297 21.86 17.97 -14.07
C ASN A 297 22.42 19.30 -13.56
#